data_AF-A0A1E4INB8-F1
#
_entry.id   AF-A0A1E4INB8-F1
#
_cell.length_a   1.000
_cell.length_b   1.000
_cell.length_c   1.000
_cell.angle_alpha   90.00
_cell.angle_beta   90.00
_cell.angle_gamma   90.00
#
_symmetry.space_group_name_H-M   'P 1'
#
loop_
_entity.id
_entity.type
_entity.pdbx_description
1 polymer ?
#
loop_
_entity_poly.entity_id
_entity_poly.type
_entity_poly.pdbx_seq_one_letter_code
_entity_poly.pdbx_strand_id
1 'polypeptide(L)'
;MHKIVFLLGMLLAAGAVQAEEGRYQALPLAGADGGKGGGRAFILDTRDGHVWVWSENELVVAPDGSRRYGAGFLYQGKLRPGTRPGEFIDPKQ
;
A
#
# COMPACT_ATOMS: atom_id res chain seq x y z
N MET A 1 -42.01 0.52 11.08
CA MET A 1 -40.98 -0.30 11.79
C MET A 1 -39.90 -0.83 10.86
N HIS A 2 -40.22 -1.40 9.68
CA HIS A 2 -39.22 -1.89 8.71
C HIS A 2 -38.20 -0.84 8.22
N LYS A 3 -38.62 0.41 7.98
CA LYS A 3 -37.71 1.50 7.53
C LYS A 3 -36.63 1.87 8.55
N ILE A 4 -36.94 1.78 9.85
CA ILE A 4 -36.01 2.14 10.93
C ILE A 4 -34.93 1.06 11.06
N VAL A 5 -35.31 -0.21 10.95
CA VAL A 5 -34.36 -1.34 10.98
C VAL A 5 -33.40 -1.28 9.78
N PHE A 6 -33.90 -0.89 8.61
CA PHE A 6 -33.08 -0.76 7.40
C PHE A 6 -32.06 0.39 7.51
N LEU A 7 -32.49 1.56 8.02
CA LEU A 7 -31.58 2.69 8.27
C LEU A 7 -30.54 2.36 9.34
N LEU A 8 -30.93 1.66 10.41
CA LEU A 8 -30.01 1.27 11.48
C LEU A 8 -28.98 0.24 10.99
N GLY A 9 -29.39 -0.69 10.11
CA GLY A 9 -28.47 -1.63 9.45
C GLY A 9 -27.45 -0.95 8.53
N MET A 10 -27.87 0.08 7.77
CA MET A 10 -26.93 0.87 6.96
C MET A 10 -25.96 1.69 7.82
N LEU A 11 -26.42 2.26 8.93
CA LEU A 11 -25.57 3.07 9.82
C LEU A 11 -24.47 2.22 10.50
N LEU A 12 -24.79 0.98 10.86
CA LEU A 12 -23.83 0.04 11.46
C LEU A 12 -22.80 -0.48 10.45
N ALA A 13 -23.17 -0.62 9.18
CA ALA A 13 -22.25 -1.02 8.12
C ALA A 13 -21.23 0.07 7.74
N ALA A 14 -21.57 1.35 7.95
CA ALA A 14 -20.68 2.48 7.64
C ALA A 14 -19.45 2.56 8.56
N GLY A 15 -19.53 2.02 9.79
CA GLY A 15 -18.42 2.05 10.75
C GLY A 15 -17.27 1.09 10.44
N ALA A 16 -17.48 0.09 9.57
CA ALA A 16 -16.45 -0.89 9.21
C ALA A 16 -15.47 -0.39 8.13
N VAL A 17 -15.74 0.78 7.52
CA VAL A 17 -14.89 1.40 6.48
C VAL A 17 -14.15 2.62 7.05
N GLN A 18 -13.77 2.56 8.33
CA GLN A 18 -12.66 3.38 8.80
C GLN A 18 -11.39 2.64 8.35
N ALA A 19 -10.86 2.99 7.17
CA ALA A 19 -9.45 2.76 6.93
C ALA A 19 -8.73 3.49 8.08
N GLU A 20 -8.18 2.75 9.04
CA GLU A 20 -7.51 3.34 10.20
C GLU A 20 -6.52 4.38 9.71
N GLU A 21 -6.80 5.64 10.04
CA GLU A 21 -6.01 6.78 9.60
C GLU A 21 -4.57 6.56 10.09
N GLY A 22 -3.62 6.38 9.16
CA GLY A 22 -2.23 6.06 9.48
C GLY A 22 -1.81 4.58 9.40
N ARG A 23 -2.70 3.64 9.02
CA ARG A 23 -2.28 2.25 8.76
C ARG A 23 -1.25 2.18 7.63
N TYR A 24 -1.44 2.93 6.55
CA TYR A 24 -0.52 2.94 5.43
C TYR A 24 0.27 4.25 5.44
N GLN A 25 1.59 4.14 5.60
CA GLN A 25 2.49 5.27 5.52
C GLN A 25 3.24 5.26 4.19
N ALA A 26 3.14 6.34 3.43
CA ALA A 26 3.86 6.54 2.18
C ALA A 26 5.11 7.41 2.40
N LEU A 27 6.25 6.96 1.91
CA LEU A 27 7.53 7.65 1.95
C LEU A 27 8.01 7.86 0.50
N PRO A 28 8.31 9.09 0.07
CA PRO A 28 8.81 9.32 -1.28
C PRO A 28 10.16 8.61 -1.46
N LEU A 29 10.35 7.94 -2.59
CA LEU A 29 11.63 7.33 -2.94
C LEU A 29 12.51 8.34 -3.69
N ALA A 30 13.83 8.26 -3.48
CA ALA A 30 14.78 9.13 -4.16
C ALA A 30 14.61 9.06 -5.69
N GLY A 31 14.64 10.23 -6.35
CA GLY A 31 14.39 10.37 -7.79
C GLY A 31 12.91 10.48 -8.18
N ALA A 32 11.99 10.49 -7.21
CA ALA A 32 10.56 10.77 -7.46
C ALA A 32 10.32 12.21 -7.98
N ASP A 33 11.14 13.17 -7.57
CA ASP A 33 11.07 14.55 -8.04
C ASP A 33 12.05 14.75 -9.22
N GLY A 34 11.55 14.69 -10.46
CA GLY A 34 12.25 15.19 -11.64
C GLY A 34 13.20 14.23 -12.39
N GLY A 35 13.18 12.92 -12.11
CA GLY A 35 13.92 11.90 -12.88
C GLY A 35 13.15 11.30 -14.07
N LYS A 36 13.83 10.59 -14.97
CA LYS A 36 13.24 9.89 -16.16
C LYS A 36 12.29 8.71 -15.81
N GLY A 37 11.80 8.62 -14.57
CA GLY A 37 11.05 7.48 -14.06
C GLY A 37 9.69 7.79 -13.41
N GLY A 38 9.30 9.07 -13.33
CA GLY A 38 8.06 9.48 -12.65
C GLY A 38 8.12 9.34 -11.13
N GLY A 39 7.04 9.76 -10.46
CA GLY A 39 6.87 9.68 -9.02
C GLY A 39 6.92 8.24 -8.50
N ARG A 40 7.57 8.05 -7.35
CA ARG A 40 7.69 6.74 -6.68
C ARG A 40 7.56 6.89 -5.18
N ALA A 41 6.90 5.93 -4.55
CA ALA A 41 6.72 5.91 -3.11
C ALA A 41 6.92 4.50 -2.57
N PHE A 42 7.55 4.40 -1.41
CA PHE A 42 7.54 3.21 -0.57
C PHE A 42 6.33 3.28 0.36
N ILE A 43 5.60 2.18 0.47
CA ILE A 43 4.38 2.12 1.27
C ILE A 43 4.57 1.05 2.33
N LEU A 44 4.40 1.44 3.59
CA LEU A 44 4.45 0.57 4.76
C LEU A 44 3.04 0.42 5.34
N ASP A 45 2.57 -0.82 5.46
CA ASP A 45 1.51 -1.19 6.40
C ASP A 45 2.09 -1.21 7.81
N THR A 46 1.77 -0.19 8.61
CA THR A 46 2.28 -0.01 9.97
C THR A 46 1.70 -1.03 10.96
N ARG A 47 0.61 -1.71 10.59
CA ARG A 47 -0.03 -2.73 11.43
C ARG A 47 0.63 -4.09 11.25
N ASP A 48 0.71 -4.55 10.00
CA ASP A 48 1.17 -5.90 9.69
C ASP A 48 2.62 -5.94 9.19
N GLY A 49 3.21 -4.80 8.82
CA GLY A 49 4.57 -4.70 8.31
C GLY A 49 4.72 -5.05 6.82
N HIS A 50 3.61 -5.22 6.09
CA HIS A 50 3.65 -5.42 4.65
C HIS A 50 4.16 -4.19 3.92
N VAL A 51 4.90 -4.40 2.84
CA VAL A 51 5.55 -3.32 2.10
C VAL A 51 5.34 -3.42 0.60
N TRP A 52 5.13 -2.27 -0.02
CA TRP A 52 5.00 -2.12 -1.47
C TRP A 52 5.85 -0.96 -1.96
N VAL A 53 6.14 -0.98 -3.25
CA VAL A 53 6.57 0.22 -3.99
C VAL A 53 5.46 0.59 -4.94
N TRP A 54 5.03 1.84 -4.88
CA TRP A 54 4.22 2.46 -5.92
C TRP A 54 5.13 3.21 -6.90
N SER A 55 4.81 3.15 -8.18
CA SER A 55 5.52 3.83 -9.26
C SER A 55 4.52 4.30 -10.31
N GLU A 56 4.68 5.53 -10.81
CA GLU A 56 3.91 6.04 -11.96
C GLU A 56 4.27 5.35 -13.28
N ASN A 57 5.45 4.73 -13.34
CA ASN A 57 6.03 4.18 -14.57
C ASN A 57 6.41 2.70 -14.39
N GLU A 58 5.44 1.88 -14.03
CA GLU A 58 5.61 0.43 -13.89
C GLU A 58 5.14 -0.32 -15.15
N LEU A 59 5.79 -1.43 -15.49
CA LEU A 59 5.36 -2.28 -16.59
C LEU A 59 4.16 -3.13 -16.15
N VAL A 60 2.96 -2.72 -16.53
CA VAL A 60 1.71 -3.38 -16.17
C VAL A 60 1.12 -4.16 -17.35
N VAL A 61 0.41 -5.26 -17.04
CA VAL A 61 -0.33 -6.05 -18.01
C VAL A 61 -1.75 -5.47 -18.12
N ALA A 62 -2.14 -5.04 -19.32
CA ALA A 62 -3.47 -4.53 -19.60
C ALA A 62 -4.50 -5.68 -19.71
N PRO A 63 -5.81 -5.39 -19.62
CA PRO A 63 -6.84 -6.43 -19.71
C PRO A 63 -6.82 -7.26 -21.00
N ASP A 64 -6.27 -6.70 -22.07
CA ASP A 64 -6.07 -7.37 -23.37
C ASP A 64 -4.79 -8.23 -23.44
N GLY A 65 -4.04 -8.34 -22.33
CA GLY A 65 -2.79 -9.07 -22.25
C GLY A 65 -1.56 -8.31 -22.78
N SER A 66 -1.74 -7.12 -23.34
CA SER A 66 -0.62 -6.27 -23.77
C SER A 66 0.15 -5.71 -22.56
N ARG A 67 1.41 -5.32 -22.77
CA ARG A 67 2.22 -4.65 -21.74
C ARG A 67 2.32 -3.17 -22.04
N ARG A 68 2.13 -2.34 -21.01
CA ARG A 68 2.28 -0.89 -21.09
C ARG A 68 2.89 -0.33 -19.82
N TYR A 69 3.47 0.86 -19.91
CA TYR A 69 3.88 1.60 -18.73
C TYR A 69 2.69 2.34 -18.11
N GLY A 70 2.61 2.35 -16.79
CA GLY A 70 1.61 3.11 -16.04
C GLY A 70 1.74 2.96 -14.53
N ALA A 71 0.82 3.57 -13.79
CA ALA A 71 0.84 3.52 -12.33
C ALA A 71 0.62 2.09 -11.81
N GLY A 72 1.49 1.61 -10.93
CA GLY A 72 1.45 0.25 -10.41
C GLY A 72 2.00 0.15 -8.99
N PHE A 73 1.53 -0.88 -8.28
CA PHE A 73 2.06 -1.29 -6.97
C PHE A 73 2.78 -2.63 -7.12
N LEU A 74 3.99 -2.72 -6.58
CA LEU A 74 4.77 -3.95 -6.52
C LEU A 74 4.92 -4.34 -5.06
N TYR A 75 4.44 -5.53 -4.72
CA TYR A 75 4.62 -6.07 -3.38
C TYR A 75 6.08 -6.48 -3.18
N GLN A 76 6.69 -5.96 -2.11
CA GLN A 76 8.10 -6.21 -1.77
C GLN A 76 8.26 -7.26 -0.67
N GLY A 77 7.18 -7.57 0.05
CA GLY A 77 7.20 -8.56 1.12
C GLY A 77 6.71 -7.98 2.45
N LYS A 78 7.21 -8.55 3.54
CA LYS A 78 6.83 -8.20 4.91
C LYS A 78 8.10 -7.89 5.69
N LEU A 79 8.13 -6.77 6.39
CA LEU A 79 9.22 -6.43 7.30
C LEU A 79 9.29 -7.45 8.43
N ARG A 80 10.51 -7.89 8.74
CA ARG A 80 10.79 -8.67 9.94
C ARG A 80 11.16 -7.70 11.05
N PRO A 81 10.52 -7.77 12.23
CA PRO A 81 10.96 -7.00 13.39
C PRO A 81 12.42 -7.31 13.73
N GLY A 82 13.21 -6.26 13.96
CA GLY A 82 14.52 -6.38 14.59
C GLY A 82 14.41 -6.42 16.11
N THR A 83 15.49 -6.79 16.77
CA THR A 83 15.66 -6.76 18.22
C THR A 83 16.32 -5.47 18.72
N ARG A 84 17.04 -4.76 17.85
CA ARG A 84 17.71 -3.48 18.18
C ARG A 84 17.80 -2.52 16.99
N PRO A 85 17.82 -1.20 17.21
CA PRO A 85 18.09 -0.23 16.16
C PRO A 85 19.44 -0.49 15.46
N GLY A 86 19.47 -0.36 14.14
CA GLY A 86 20.67 -0.61 13.34
C GLY A 86 21.05 -2.09 13.19
N GLU A 87 20.20 -3.01 13.62
CA GLU A 87 20.37 -4.43 13.33
C GLU A 87 20.26 -4.69 11.82
N PHE A 88 21.24 -5.43 11.27
CA PHE A 88 21.15 -5.96 9.93
C PHE A 88 20.45 -7.32 9.97
N ILE A 89 19.34 -7.44 9.27
CA ILE A 89 18.57 -8.68 9.14
C ILE A 89 19.07 -9.42 7.91
N ASP A 90 19.72 -10.57 8.10
CA ASP A 90 20.07 -11.47 6.99
C ASP A 90 18.78 -12.05 6.39
N PRO A 91 18.51 -11.85 5.09
CA PRO A 91 17.32 -12.39 4.43
C PRO A 91 17.33 -13.92 4.25
N LYS A 92 18.43 -14.61 4.56
CA LYS A 92 18.57 -16.07 4.44
C LYS A 92 18.35 -16.85 5.75
N GLN A 93 18.09 -16.17 6.85
CA GLN A 93 17.76 -16.77 8.16
C GLN A 93 16.26 -16.65 8.43
#